data_AF-A0A061E5A5-F1
#
_entry.id   AF-A0A061E5A5-F1
#
_cell.length_a   1.000
_cell.length_b   1.000
_cell.length_c   1.000
_cell.angle_alpha   90.00
_cell.angle_beta   90.00
_cell.angle_gamma   90.00
#
_symmetry.space_group_name_H-M   'P 1'
#
loop_
_entity.id
_entity.type
_entity.pdbx_description
1 polymer ?
#
loop_
_entity_poly.entity_id
_entity_poly.type
_entity_poly.pdbx_seq_one_letter_code
_entity_poly.pdbx_strand_id
1 'polypeptide(L)'
;MQHGKVIAYASRQLKRHEQNYPIHDLEMAAIVFALKIWRHYLYGETCEIYTDHKSLKYIFQQRDLNLRQRRWMELLKDYDCTILYHPGKANVVADALSRKSMGSLAHISIGRRSLVREIHSLGDIGVRLEVAETNALLAHFRVRPILMDRIKEAQSKDEFVIKAL
;
A
#
# COMPACT_ATOMS: atom_id res chain seq x y z
N MET A 1 18.15 9.92 1.98
CA MET A 1 18.64 10.25 0.61
C MET A 1 20.04 10.81 0.75
N GLN A 2 20.88 10.69 -0.27
CA GLN A 2 22.19 11.32 -0.28
C GLN A 2 22.39 11.99 -1.63
N HIS A 3 22.81 13.26 -1.65
CA HIS A 3 22.97 14.05 -2.87
C HIS A 3 21.72 14.05 -3.78
N GLY A 4 20.53 14.15 -3.17
CA GLY A 4 19.25 14.14 -3.90
C GLY A 4 18.84 12.77 -4.48
N LYS A 5 19.61 11.70 -4.23
CA LYS A 5 19.30 10.35 -4.69
C LYS A 5 18.81 9.47 -3.55
N VAL A 6 17.87 8.60 -3.85
CA VAL A 6 17.40 7.60 -2.90
C VAL A 6 18.43 6.49 -2.76
N ILE A 7 18.75 6.12 -1.52
CA ILE A 7 19.64 5.00 -1.20
C ILE A 7 18.82 3.71 -1.07
N ALA A 8 17.76 3.76 -0.27
CA ALA A 8 16.89 2.61 -0.01
C ALA A 8 15.50 3.03 0.43
N TYR A 9 14.55 2.11 0.31
CA TYR A 9 13.18 2.22 0.80
C TYR A 9 12.93 1.15 1.87
N ALA A 10 12.09 1.47 2.85
CA ALA A 10 11.64 0.51 3.85
C ALA A 10 10.18 0.79 4.23
N SER A 11 9.41 -0.27 4.43
CA SER A 11 8.03 -0.22 4.90
C SER A 11 7.73 -1.46 5.74
N ARG A 12 6.83 -1.34 6.72
CA ARG A 12 6.27 -2.50 7.42
C ARG A 12 4.79 -2.32 7.70
N GLN A 13 4.10 -3.45 7.88
CA GLN A 13 2.74 -3.44 8.40
C GLN A 13 2.72 -3.12 9.90
N LEU A 14 1.65 -2.44 10.33
CA LEU A 14 1.38 -2.19 11.75
C LEU A 14 1.08 -3.50 12.48
N LYS A 15 1.71 -3.69 13.63
CA LYS A 15 1.40 -4.80 14.55
C LYS A 15 -0.01 -4.62 15.10
N ARG A 16 -0.64 -5.72 15.52
CA ARG A 16 -2.02 -5.71 16.05
C ARG A 16 -2.25 -4.66 17.15
N HIS A 17 -1.29 -4.48 18.06
CA HIS A 17 -1.40 -3.47 19.12
C HIS A 17 -1.14 -2.04 18.64
N GLU A 18 -0.33 -1.86 17.58
CA GLU A 18 -0.05 -0.54 17.00
C GLU A 18 -1.27 0.00 16.26
N GLN A 19 -2.15 -0.87 15.74
CA GLN A 19 -3.38 -0.47 15.05
C GLN A 19 -4.32 0.37 15.93
N ASN A 20 -4.21 0.26 17.25
CA ASN A 20 -5.01 1.02 18.21
C ASN A 20 -4.34 2.34 18.62
N TYR A 21 -3.19 2.68 18.04
CA TYR A 21 -2.47 3.90 18.41
C TYR A 21 -3.12 5.11 17.73
N PRO A 22 -3.13 6.29 18.39
CA PRO A 22 -3.51 7.52 17.72
C PRO A 22 -2.53 7.80 16.57
N ILE A 23 -3.00 8.52 15.55
CA ILE A 23 -2.24 8.83 14.33
C ILE A 23 -0.87 9.42 14.67
N HIS A 24 -0.82 10.35 15.62
CA HIS A 24 0.42 10.95 16.11
C HIS A 24 1.48 9.90 16.53
N ASP A 25 1.06 8.88 17.27
CA ASP A 25 1.94 7.81 17.75
C ASP A 25 2.32 6.85 16.61
N LEU A 26 1.46 6.68 15.61
CA LEU A 26 1.78 5.89 14.41
C LEU A 26 2.87 6.57 13.58
N GLU A 27 2.77 7.88 13.37
CA GLU A 27 3.79 8.66 12.67
C GLU A 27 5.11 8.64 13.42
N MET A 28 5.08 8.80 14.75
CA MET A 28 6.29 8.66 15.57
C MET A 28 6.87 7.24 15.51
N ALA A 29 6.02 6.20 15.49
CA ALA A 29 6.46 4.81 15.35
C ALA A 29 7.15 4.55 14.00
N ALA A 30 6.72 5.23 12.94
CA ALA A 30 7.35 5.13 11.62
C ALA A 30 8.79 5.70 11.65
N ILE A 31 9.00 6.84 12.31
CA ILE A 31 10.33 7.42 12.51
C ILE A 31 11.23 6.47 13.31
N VAL A 32 10.73 5.98 14.45
CA VAL A 32 11.47 5.03 15.31
C VAL A 32 11.83 3.75 14.55
N PHE A 33 10.93 3.26 13.71
CA PHE A 33 11.17 2.11 12.86
C PHE A 33 12.29 2.36 11.84
N ALA A 34 12.26 3.50 11.15
CA ALA A 34 13.29 3.88 10.20
C ALA A 34 14.67 4.00 10.87
N LEU A 35 14.76 4.68 12.01
CA LEU A 35 16.01 4.81 12.79
C LEU A 35 16.57 3.45 13.21
N LYS A 36 15.71 2.52 13.62
CA LYS A 36 16.15 1.16 14.01
C LYS A 36 16.71 0.36 12.84
N ILE A 37 16.08 0.41 11.67
CA ILE A 37 16.56 -0.32 10.48
C ILE A 37 17.90 0.25 10.03
N TRP A 38 17.96 1.58 9.94
CA TRP A 38 19.09 2.28 9.34
C TRP A 38 20.14 2.71 10.38
N ARG A 39 20.09 2.14 11.59
CA ARG A 39 21.03 2.46 12.67
C ARG A 39 22.49 2.41 12.21
N HIS A 40 22.85 1.41 11.43
CA HIS A 40 24.22 1.22 10.92
C HIS A 40 24.67 2.31 9.95
N TYR A 41 23.76 3.08 9.34
CA TYR A 41 24.08 4.23 8.48
C TYR A 41 23.92 5.58 9.17
N LEU A 42 23.00 5.69 10.14
CA LEU A 42 22.62 6.96 10.75
C LEU A 42 23.32 7.23 12.08
N TYR A 43 23.93 6.22 12.70
CA TYR A 43 24.57 6.39 14.00
C TYR A 43 25.88 7.18 13.87
N GLY A 44 25.99 8.29 14.61
CA GLY A 44 27.14 9.19 14.56
C GLY A 44 27.12 10.21 13.41
N GLU A 45 26.12 10.16 12.53
CA GLU A 45 25.95 11.10 11.42
C GLU A 45 24.78 12.05 11.67
N THR A 46 24.86 13.25 11.09
CA THR A 46 23.74 14.20 11.09
C THR A 46 22.70 13.80 10.06
N CYS A 47 21.43 13.72 10.45
CA CYS A 47 20.37 13.38 9.52
C CYS A 47 19.11 14.25 9.65
N GLU A 48 18.48 14.53 8.51
CA GLU A 48 17.23 15.26 8.43
C GLU A 48 16.07 14.29 8.17
N ILE A 49 15.08 14.32 9.04
CA ILE A 49 13.89 13.48 8.98
C ILE A 49 12.73 14.35 8.50
N TYR A 50 12.25 14.08 7.30
CA TYR A 50 11.09 14.76 6.72
C TYR A 50 9.80 13.99 7.02
N THR A 51 8.81 14.68 7.60
CA THR A 51 7.49 14.11 7.92
C THR A 51 6.39 15.09 7.53
N ASP A 52 5.25 14.56 7.08
CA ASP A 52 4.03 15.32 6.80
C ASP A 52 3.15 15.55 8.04
N HIS A 53 3.59 15.09 9.21
CA HIS A 53 2.90 15.34 10.47
C HIS A 53 3.51 16.53 11.22
N LYS A 54 2.88 17.71 11.08
CA LYS A 54 3.40 19.00 11.58
C LYS A 54 3.75 19.04 13.07
N SER A 55 3.01 18.32 13.92
CA SER A 55 3.29 18.31 15.38
C SER A 55 4.60 17.61 15.74
N LEU A 56 5.07 16.64 14.95
CA LEU A 56 6.29 15.88 15.25
C LEU A 56 7.54 16.76 15.17
N LYS A 57 7.48 17.89 14.47
CA LYS A 57 8.52 18.92 14.49
C LYS A 57 8.86 19.36 15.93
N TYR A 58 7.88 19.36 16.82
CA TYR A 58 8.02 19.87 18.19
C TYR A 58 8.17 18.77 19.23
N ILE A 59 8.37 17.51 18.82
CA ILE A 59 8.40 16.37 19.73
C ILE A 59 9.50 16.48 20.80
N PHE A 60 10.64 17.09 20.47
CA PHE A 60 11.74 17.33 21.40
C PHE A 60 11.44 18.42 22.45
N GLN A 61 10.48 19.31 22.17
CA GLN A 61 10.12 20.43 23.05
C GLN A 61 8.89 20.13 23.91
N GLN A 62 8.16 19.06 23.58
CA GLN A 62 6.93 18.69 24.27
C GLN A 62 7.23 18.21 25.70
N ARG A 63 6.60 18.87 26.69
CA ARG A 63 6.80 18.57 28.12
C ARG A 63 6.11 17.29 28.56
N ASP A 64 4.87 17.09 28.10
CA ASP A 64 4.04 15.96 28.50
C ASP A 64 4.07 14.87 27.45
N LEU A 65 4.89 13.85 27.70
CA LEU A 65 5.03 12.67 26.87
C LEU A 65 4.46 11.44 27.59
N ASN A 66 3.71 10.64 26.84
CA ASN A 66 3.26 9.32 27.28
C ASN A 66 4.46 8.38 27.52
N LEU A 67 4.32 7.37 28.37
CA LEU A 67 5.39 6.41 28.71
C LEU A 67 6.01 5.76 27.46
N ARG A 68 5.19 5.49 26.43
CA ARG A 68 5.64 4.99 25.12
C ARG A 68 6.51 6.01 24.39
N GLN A 69 6.04 7.25 24.29
CA GLN A 69 6.76 8.34 23.63
C GLN A 69 8.07 8.62 24.34
N ARG A 70 8.14 8.55 25.68
CA ARG A 70 9.39 8.69 26.43
C ARG A 70 10.44 7.65 26.04
N ARG A 71 10.06 6.37 25.96
CA ARG A 71 10.98 5.30 25.50
C ARG A 71 11.46 5.52 24.07
N TRP A 72 10.61 6.07 23.21
CA TRP A 72 11.00 6.43 21.85
C TRP A 72 11.89 7.67 21.82
N MET A 73 11.66 8.64 22.70
CA MET A 73 12.52 9.82 22.84
C MET A 73 13.91 9.48 23.32
N GLU A 74 14.06 8.50 24.23
CA GLU A 74 15.39 7.97 24.60
C GLU A 74 16.13 7.48 23.37
N LEU A 75 15.47 6.70 22.51
CA LEU A 75 16.06 6.24 21.27
C LEU A 75 16.38 7.40 20.31
N LEU A 76 15.50 8.39 20.17
CA LEU A 76 15.74 9.53 19.28
C LEU A 76 16.94 10.37 19.73
N LYS A 77 17.18 10.49 21.05
CA LYS A 77 18.32 11.22 21.61
C LYS A 77 19.68 10.59 21.28
N ASP A 78 19.71 9.30 20.95
CA ASP A 78 20.93 8.62 20.51
C ASP A 78 21.36 9.03 19.09
N TYR A 79 20.50 9.72 18.33
CA TYR A 79 20.77 10.16 16.96
C TYR A 79 20.84 11.69 16.88
N ASP A 80 21.81 12.20 16.12
CA ASP A 80 21.87 13.61 15.77
C ASP A 80 20.92 13.87 14.58
N CYS A 81 19.63 14.03 14.90
CA CYS A 81 18.58 14.13 13.91
C CYS A 81 17.67 15.35 14.09
N THR A 82 17.33 16.00 12.98
CA THR A 82 16.39 17.12 12.95
C THR A 82 15.09 16.73 12.24
N ILE A 83 13.95 16.96 12.89
CA ILE A 83 12.64 16.64 12.32
C ILE A 83 12.06 17.87 11.64
N LEU A 84 11.87 17.78 10.33
CA LEU A 84 11.37 18.84 9.46
C LEU A 84 10.00 18.48 8.90
N TYR A 85 9.11 19.47 8.87
CA TYR A 85 7.82 19.33 8.23
C TYR A 85 7.96 19.40 6.71
N HIS A 86 7.37 18.44 6.01
CA HIS A 86 7.27 18.40 4.56
C HIS A 86 5.81 18.20 4.13
N PRO A 87 5.24 19.02 3.24
CA PRO A 87 3.84 18.86 2.84
C PRO A 87 3.53 17.46 2.29
N GLY A 88 2.42 16.85 2.73
CA GLY A 88 2.04 15.49 2.31
C GLY A 88 1.95 15.29 0.79
N LYS A 89 1.57 16.34 0.04
CA LYS A 89 1.57 16.32 -1.44
C LYS A 89 2.94 16.03 -2.06
N ALA A 90 4.02 16.33 -1.36
CA ALA A 90 5.39 16.06 -1.79
C ALA A 90 5.96 14.78 -1.15
N ASN A 91 5.30 14.23 -0.12
CA ASN A 91 5.63 12.96 0.53
C ASN A 91 5.12 11.72 -0.25
N VAL A 92 4.99 11.82 -1.57
CA VAL A 92 4.29 10.84 -2.43
C VAL A 92 4.90 9.45 -2.31
N VAL A 93 6.23 9.35 -2.23
CA VAL A 93 6.92 8.06 -2.23
C VAL A 93 6.68 7.30 -0.93
N ALA A 94 6.77 7.98 0.22
CA ALA A 94 6.47 7.37 1.51
C ALA A 94 4.99 7.00 1.61
N ASP A 95 4.10 7.86 1.13
CA ASP A 95 2.66 7.67 1.13
C ASP A 95 2.22 6.52 0.18
N ALA A 96 2.94 6.30 -0.92
CA ALA A 96 2.72 5.13 -1.78
C ALA A 96 3.09 3.81 -1.07
N LEU A 97 4.16 3.81 -0.26
CA LEU A 97 4.62 2.63 0.48
C LEU A 97 3.80 2.37 1.76
N SER A 98 3.25 3.40 2.40
CA SER A 98 2.46 3.28 3.62
C SER A 98 1.02 2.84 3.35
N ARG A 99 0.48 3.18 2.16
CA ARG A 99 -0.89 2.84 1.79
C ARG A 99 -1.05 1.36 1.43
N LYS A 100 -2.14 0.77 1.92
CA LYS A 100 -2.60 -0.54 1.45
C LYS A 100 -3.07 -0.40 0.01
N SER A 101 -2.51 -1.21 -0.89
CA SER A 101 -3.07 -1.41 -2.23
C SER A 101 -4.55 -1.77 -2.11
N MET A 102 -5.44 -0.88 -2.55
CA MET A 102 -6.87 -1.16 -2.65
C MET A 102 -7.18 -2.27 -3.67
N GLY A 103 -6.20 -2.70 -4.47
CA GLY A 103 -6.31 -3.80 -5.43
C GLY A 103 -5.73 -5.14 -4.96
N SER A 104 -5.20 -5.25 -3.73
CA SER A 104 -4.63 -6.51 -3.25
C SER A 104 -5.74 -7.46 -2.78
N LEU A 105 -6.00 -8.51 -3.57
CA LEU A 105 -6.88 -9.64 -3.23
C LEU A 105 -6.52 -10.30 -1.88
N ALA A 106 -5.32 -10.04 -1.33
CA ALA A 106 -4.89 -10.50 -0.02
C ALA A 106 -5.75 -9.96 1.13
N HIS A 107 -6.46 -8.84 0.94
CA HIS A 107 -7.34 -8.23 1.94
C HIS A 107 -8.79 -8.67 1.89
N ILE A 108 -9.17 -9.48 0.89
CA ILE A 108 -10.47 -10.12 0.90
C ILE A 108 -10.43 -11.15 2.02
N SER A 109 -11.24 -10.94 3.06
CA SER A 109 -11.42 -11.88 4.18
C SER A 109 -11.47 -13.29 3.61
N ILE A 110 -10.76 -14.26 4.21
CA ILE A 110 -10.65 -15.62 3.65
C ILE A 110 -12.03 -16.21 3.29
N GLY A 111 -13.06 -15.91 4.10
CA GLY A 111 -14.45 -16.31 3.86
C GLY A 111 -15.15 -15.66 2.65
N ARG A 112 -14.58 -14.61 2.06
CA ARG A 112 -15.09 -13.93 0.84
C ARG A 112 -14.32 -14.34 -0.43
N ARG A 113 -13.29 -15.20 -0.33
CA ARG A 113 -12.55 -15.70 -1.50
C ARG A 113 -13.40 -16.62 -2.40
N SER A 114 -14.39 -17.31 -1.82
CA SER A 114 -15.38 -18.09 -2.58
C SER A 114 -16.22 -17.16 -3.46
N LEU A 115 -16.77 -16.08 -2.88
CA LEU A 115 -17.56 -15.09 -3.60
C LEU A 115 -16.78 -14.42 -4.73
N VAL A 116 -15.49 -14.14 -4.54
CA VAL A 116 -14.64 -13.58 -5.59
C VAL A 116 -14.46 -14.55 -6.75
N ARG A 117 -14.21 -15.84 -6.46
CA ARG A 117 -14.14 -16.87 -7.50
C ARG A 117 -15.45 -16.99 -8.25
N GLU A 118 -16.57 -16.91 -7.55
CA GLU A 118 -17.91 -16.96 -8.14
C GLU A 118 -18.16 -15.74 -9.04
N ILE A 119 -17.85 -14.53 -8.58
CA ILE A 119 -17.92 -13.30 -9.39
C ILE A 119 -17.05 -13.40 -10.64
N HIS A 120 -15.85 -13.97 -10.54
CA HIS A 120 -14.99 -14.20 -11.71
C HIS A 120 -15.60 -15.22 -12.68
N SER A 121 -16.13 -16.34 -12.18
CA SER A 121 -16.79 -17.35 -13.01
C SER A 121 -18.03 -16.82 -13.73
N LEU A 122 -18.75 -15.88 -13.11
CA LEU A 122 -19.87 -15.17 -13.74
C LEU A 122 -19.38 -14.29 -14.90
N GLY A 123 -18.20 -13.65 -14.73
CA GLY A 123 -17.53 -12.90 -15.80
C GLY A 123 -17.19 -13.76 -17.02
N ASP A 124 -16.74 -14.99 -16.81
CA ASP A 124 -16.43 -15.95 -17.88
C ASP A 124 -17.69 -16.37 -18.67
N ILE A 125 -18.85 -16.39 -18.01
CA ILE A 125 -20.16 -16.67 -18.61
C ILE A 125 -20.78 -15.40 -19.24
N GLY A 126 -20.09 -14.26 -19.17
CA GLY A 126 -20.51 -13.00 -19.79
C GLY A 126 -21.43 -12.14 -18.92
N VAL A 127 -21.54 -12.44 -17.62
CA VAL A 127 -22.24 -11.63 -16.63
C VAL A 127 -21.27 -10.60 -16.06
N ARG A 128 -21.59 -9.31 -16.23
CA ARG A 128 -20.82 -8.21 -15.63
C ARG A 128 -21.64 -7.57 -14.51
N LEU A 129 -21.01 -7.40 -13.36
CA LEU A 129 -21.58 -6.71 -12.21
C LEU A 129 -20.97 -5.31 -12.16
N GLU A 130 -21.81 -4.28 -12.31
CA GLU A 130 -21.40 -2.88 -12.17
C GLU A 130 -22.04 -2.29 -10.92
N VAL A 131 -21.23 -1.62 -10.10
CA VAL A 131 -21.71 -0.92 -8.90
C VAL A 131 -22.02 0.51 -9.33
N ALA A 132 -23.30 0.87 -9.40
CA ALA A 132 -23.71 2.23 -9.68
C ALA A 132 -23.61 3.10 -8.41
N GLU A 133 -23.45 4.41 -8.60
CA GLU A 133 -23.35 5.42 -7.52
C GLU A 133 -24.55 5.42 -6.57
N THR A 134 -25.67 4.80 -6.94
CA THR A 134 -26.93 4.75 -6.20
C THR A 134 -27.07 3.55 -5.23
N ASN A 135 -25.99 2.84 -4.90
CA ASN A 135 -26.02 1.58 -4.13
C ASN A 135 -26.87 0.45 -4.79
N ALA A 136 -27.31 0.64 -6.04
CA ALA A 136 -28.00 -0.39 -6.80
C ALA A 136 -26.95 -1.27 -7.51
N LEU A 137 -27.05 -2.59 -7.31
CA LEU A 137 -26.25 -3.56 -8.04
C LEU A 137 -26.92 -3.82 -9.40
N LEU A 138 -26.29 -3.37 -10.48
CA LEU A 138 -26.78 -3.65 -11.84
C LEU A 138 -26.03 -4.87 -12.38
N ALA A 139 -26.78 -5.97 -12.58
CA ALA A 139 -26.28 -7.14 -13.30
C ALA A 139 -26.65 -7.01 -14.79
N HIS A 140 -25.63 -6.94 -15.64
CA HIS A 140 -25.79 -6.85 -17.08
C HIS A 140 -25.31 -8.17 -17.72
N PHE A 141 -26.21 -8.84 -18.45
CA PHE A 141 -25.87 -10.00 -19.27
C PHE A 141 -25.54 -9.55 -20.69
N ARG A 142 -24.34 -9.87 -21.18
CA ARG A 142 -23.92 -9.57 -22.55
C ARG A 142 -23.82 -10.86 -23.36
N VAL A 143 -24.79 -11.12 -24.22
CA VAL A 143 -24.68 -12.18 -25.24
C VAL A 143 -23.67 -11.71 -26.28
N ARG A 144 -22.55 -12.44 -26.41
CA ARG A 144 -21.62 -12.26 -27.53
C ARG A 144 -21.86 -13.34 -28.58
N PRO A 145 -21.79 -13.03 -29.88
CA PRO A 145 -21.86 -14.04 -30.92
C PRO A 145 -20.68 -15.01 -30.80
N ILE A 146 -20.96 -16.30 -30.64
CA ILE A 146 -19.98 -17.40 -30.60
C ILE A 146 -19.31 -17.68 -31.96
N LEU A 147 -19.57 -16.84 -32.96
CA LEU A 147 -19.10 -17.04 -34.32
C LEU A 147 -17.56 -17.08 -34.39
N MET A 148 -16.88 -16.18 -33.67
CA MET A 148 -15.41 -16.14 -33.67
C MET A 148 -14.81 -17.36 -32.98
N ASP A 149 -15.43 -17.87 -31.93
CA ASP A 149 -14.95 -19.06 -31.21
C ASP A 149 -15.17 -20.32 -32.06
N ARG A 150 -16.32 -20.40 -32.75
CA ARG A 150 -16.59 -21.47 -33.73
C ARG A 150 -15.65 -21.42 -34.93
N ILE A 151 -15.31 -20.23 -35.43
CA ILE A 151 -14.34 -20.08 -36.52
C ILE A 151 -12.96 -20.56 -36.05
N LYS A 152 -12.51 -20.16 -34.86
CA LYS A 152 -11.22 -20.60 -34.31
C LYS A 152 -11.16 -22.13 -34.11
N GLU A 153 -12.24 -22.73 -33.61
CA GLU A 153 -12.31 -24.18 -33.40
C GLU A 153 -12.42 -24.96 -34.72
N ALA A 154 -13.07 -24.40 -35.74
CA ALA A 154 -13.11 -25.00 -37.07
C ALA A 154 -11.75 -24.89 -37.77
N GLN A 155 -11.09 -23.73 -37.66
CA GLN A 155 -9.75 -23.49 -38.22
C GLN A 155 -8.68 -24.41 -37.60
N SER A 156 -8.80 -24.77 -36.31
CA SER A 156 -7.87 -25.70 -35.67
C SER A 156 -8.03 -27.15 -36.12
N LYS A 157 -9.10 -27.47 -36.86
CA LYS A 157 -9.40 -28.79 -37.43
C LYS A 157 -9.25 -28.81 -38.95
N ASP A 158 -8.95 -27.67 -39.57
CA ASP A 158 -8.84 -27.51 -41.02
C ASP A 158 -7.39 -27.73 -41.48
N GLU A 159 -7.16 -28.83 -42.20
CA GLU A 159 -5.83 -29.20 -42.71
C GLU A 159 -5.20 -28.16 -43.64
N PHE A 160 -6.01 -27.35 -44.34
CA PHE A 160 -5.50 -26.31 -45.23
C PHE A 160 -4.94 -25.11 -44.45
N VAL A 161 -5.58 -24.77 -43.32
CA VAL A 161 -5.15 -23.67 -42.45
C VAL A 161 -3.93 -24.07 -41.60
N ILE A 162 -3.90 -25.32 -41.12
CA ILE A 162 -2.78 -25.86 -40.33
C ILE A 162 -1.49 -25.93 -41.15
N LYS A 163 -1.57 -26.20 -42.46
CA LYS A 163 -0.40 -26.25 -43.36
C LYS A 163 0.11 -24.87 -43.81
N ALA A 164 -0.65 -23.81 -43.58
CA ALA A 164 -0.32 -22.44 -43.99
C ALA A 164 0.29 -21.59 -42.84
N LEU A 165 0.34 -22.13 -41.62
CA LEU A 165 1.04 -21.58 -40.46
C LEU A 165 2.38 -22.30 -40.25
#